data_AF-A0A5N6WX31-F1
#
_entry.id   AF-A0A5N6WX31-F1
#
_cell.length_a   1.000
_cell.length_b   1.000
_cell.length_c   1.000
_cell.angle_alpha   90.00
_cell.angle_beta   90.00
_cell.angle_gamma   90.00
#
_symmetry.space_group_name_H-M   'P 1'
#
loop_
_entity.id
_entity.type
_entity.pdbx_description
1 polymer ?
#
loop_
_entity_poly.entity_id
_entity_poly.type
_entity_poly.pdbx_seq_one_letter_code
_entity_poly.pdbx_strand_id
1 'polypeptide(L)'
;MASLGPEFIPKSCGMARFVNNLLSNKNIIYTCFLSPYLFTPIHLPIVVVGAGLIGPRHAKSVISNSDTELVALIDPLPNAARVAQELQTSYYPTVEAMLQAIPKPDAAIVCTPNHTHVPVSRELLASGIHVLVEKPVSDSIENGLALLQFAQRPENAQLKLLVGHHRRFNPYVLKTKQMVDAGSLGQVIAINGLWTLFKPEQYFAPPGDWRRARSSGGVVPINLVHDIDIMHHLFGHIVRVHAEKTLSQRPNPPHEAEEGAALTLRFASGVVGTFLVCDATPSPHNFEAGTGENPLIPKCSSGADFYRIFGSDASLSVPDMTRWSYDGRPDKSWNQPLTVEKFDVEEATPFDLQLAHFVDVIQGKAEPSCSGEEGLRALLVCQAVRKALETGETIELDQTILEGNR
;
A
#
# COMPACT_ATOMS: atom_id res chain seq x y z
N MET A 1 -32.98 2.67 67.93
CA MET A 1 -31.94 1.64 68.11
C MET A 1 -30.98 1.72 66.92
N ALA A 2 -29.70 1.40 67.15
CA ALA A 2 -28.59 1.34 66.19
C ALA A 2 -28.78 0.24 65.11
N SER A 3 -28.05 0.15 63.97
CA SER A 3 -27.04 1.01 63.31
C SER A 3 -26.63 0.47 61.92
N LEU A 4 -26.21 1.37 61.01
CA LEU A 4 -25.07 1.26 60.05
C LEU A 4 -24.91 0.04 59.08
N GLY A 5 -24.74 0.37 57.79
CA GLY A 5 -23.46 0.15 57.07
C GLY A 5 -23.36 -1.01 56.05
N PRO A 6 -22.55 -0.90 54.96
CA PRO A 6 -22.80 -1.66 53.73
C PRO A 6 -21.58 -2.44 53.12
N GLU A 7 -21.84 -3.06 51.96
CA GLU A 7 -21.02 -2.98 50.71
C GLU A 7 -20.14 -4.16 50.20
N PHE A 8 -20.08 -4.23 48.85
CA PHE A 8 -19.14 -4.86 47.91
C PHE A 8 -19.09 -6.37 47.55
N ILE A 9 -18.98 -6.59 46.23
CA ILE A 9 -18.85 -7.84 45.43
C ILE A 9 -18.06 -7.39 44.16
N PRO A 10 -16.92 -8.00 43.71
CA PRO A 10 -17.00 -9.12 42.74
C PRO A 10 -15.72 -10.01 42.51
N LYS A 11 -15.86 -11.04 41.63
CA LYS A 11 -14.81 -11.63 40.74
C LYS A 11 -13.60 -12.35 41.41
N SER A 12 -12.72 -13.11 40.72
CA SER A 12 -12.82 -14.04 39.56
C SER A 12 -11.45 -14.70 39.29
N CYS A 13 -11.42 -15.89 38.67
CA CYS A 13 -10.28 -16.46 37.92
C CYS A 13 -8.99 -16.84 38.71
N GLY A 14 -8.15 -17.72 38.15
CA GLY A 14 -6.82 -18.02 38.71
C GLY A 14 -6.24 -19.42 38.49
N MET A 15 -6.32 -20.00 37.29
CA MET A 15 -5.62 -21.27 37.01
C MET A 15 -4.15 -21.01 36.60
N ALA A 16 -3.24 -21.00 37.57
CA ALA A 16 -1.80 -21.02 37.33
C ALA A 16 -1.00 -21.52 38.55
N ARG A 17 0.15 -22.15 38.28
CA ARG A 17 1.18 -22.65 39.22
C ARG A 17 0.83 -23.91 40.03
N PHE A 18 1.42 -25.03 39.62
CA PHE A 18 2.28 -25.79 40.52
C PHE A 18 3.52 -26.28 39.77
N VAL A 19 4.70 -25.96 40.30
CA VAL A 19 6.01 -26.40 39.81
C VAL A 19 6.66 -27.23 40.91
N ASN A 20 7.30 -28.33 40.51
CA ASN A 20 8.20 -29.18 41.29
C ASN A 20 7.68 -29.74 42.63
N ASN A 21 7.35 -31.04 42.61
CA ASN A 21 8.08 -32.02 43.42
C ASN A 21 7.70 -33.45 43.02
N LEU A 22 8.69 -34.26 42.60
CA LEU A 22 8.86 -35.69 42.93
C LEU A 22 9.96 -36.33 42.05
N LEU A 23 11.20 -36.27 42.54
CA LEU A 23 12.22 -37.24 42.17
C LEU A 23 12.09 -38.46 43.07
N SER A 24 11.53 -39.57 42.58
CA SER A 24 12.05 -40.91 42.91
C SER A 24 11.47 -42.00 42.00
N ASN A 25 12.32 -42.99 41.70
CA ASN A 25 12.03 -44.32 41.15
C ASN A 25 11.64 -44.50 39.66
N LYS A 26 12.65 -45.00 38.94
CA LYS A 26 12.60 -46.12 37.96
C LYS A 26 12.16 -45.82 36.52
N ASN A 27 13.18 -45.56 35.71
CA ASN A 27 13.40 -46.12 34.36
C ASN A 27 12.17 -46.31 33.47
N ILE A 28 11.69 -45.23 32.86
CA ILE A 28 11.04 -45.28 31.56
C ILE A 28 11.80 -44.32 30.64
N ILE A 29 12.56 -44.86 29.69
CA ILE A 29 13.16 -44.05 28.62
C ILE A 29 12.05 -43.72 27.63
N TYR A 30 11.46 -42.54 27.79
CA TYR A 30 10.67 -41.94 26.72
C TYR A 30 11.64 -41.42 25.66
N THR A 31 11.88 -42.23 24.64
CA THR A 31 12.54 -41.78 23.42
C THR A 31 11.60 -40.82 22.69
N CYS A 32 11.62 -39.55 23.07
CA CYS A 32 10.94 -38.50 22.30
C CYS A 32 11.56 -38.45 20.91
N PHE A 33 10.86 -39.01 19.92
CA PHE A 33 11.06 -38.70 18.51
C PHE A 33 10.60 -37.25 18.26
N LEU A 34 11.40 -36.30 18.72
CA LEU A 34 11.42 -34.95 18.17
C LEU A 34 11.91 -35.10 16.73
N SER A 35 10.96 -35.13 15.78
CA SER A 35 11.29 -35.01 14.37
C SER A 35 12.11 -33.74 14.18
N PRO A 36 13.32 -33.80 13.60
CA PRO A 36 14.10 -32.63 13.29
C PRO A 36 13.52 -31.97 12.03
N TYR A 37 12.31 -31.42 12.16
CA TYR A 37 11.98 -30.19 11.47
C TYR A 37 12.86 -29.10 12.09
N LEU A 38 14.14 -29.13 11.68
CA LEU A 38 14.99 -27.97 11.70
C LEU A 38 14.18 -26.84 11.06
N PHE A 39 13.89 -25.81 11.84
CA PHE A 39 13.58 -24.51 11.26
C PHE A 39 14.87 -24.01 10.61
N THR A 40 15.21 -24.57 9.43
CA THR A 40 16.05 -23.87 8.47
C THR A 40 15.32 -22.58 8.16
N PRO A 41 15.87 -21.39 8.50
CA PRO A 41 15.24 -20.14 8.11
C PRO A 41 15.02 -20.16 6.60
N ILE A 42 13.80 -19.89 6.16
CA ILE A 42 13.48 -19.86 4.74
C ILE A 42 14.15 -18.61 4.20
N HIS A 43 15.16 -18.81 3.36
CA HIS A 43 15.95 -17.74 2.75
C HIS A 43 15.52 -17.65 1.28
N LEU A 44 14.48 -16.86 0.98
CA LEU A 44 13.91 -16.76 -0.36
C LEU A 44 14.89 -15.99 -1.28
N PRO A 45 15.40 -16.58 -2.37
CA PRO A 45 16.22 -15.86 -3.34
C PRO A 45 15.34 -14.92 -4.16
N ILE A 46 15.66 -13.63 -4.14
CA ILE A 46 14.92 -12.56 -4.80
C ILE A 46 15.81 -11.81 -5.80
N VAL A 47 15.28 -11.55 -6.98
CA VAL A 47 15.87 -10.60 -7.96
C VAL A 47 15.10 -9.28 -7.99
N VAL A 48 15.79 -8.18 -8.26
CA VAL A 48 15.15 -6.88 -8.51
C VAL A 48 15.36 -6.48 -9.97
N VAL A 49 14.26 -6.32 -10.70
CA VAL A 49 14.26 -5.93 -12.12
C VAL A 49 14.09 -4.42 -12.24
N GLY A 50 15.07 -3.73 -12.81
CA GLY A 50 15.16 -2.28 -12.88
C GLY A 50 16.00 -1.67 -11.74
N ALA A 51 17.19 -1.19 -12.06
CA ALA A 51 18.14 -0.51 -11.17
C ALA A 51 17.97 1.03 -11.21
N GLY A 52 16.72 1.48 -11.41
CA GLY A 52 16.32 2.89 -11.50
C GLY A 52 16.20 3.60 -10.15
N LEU A 53 15.19 4.46 -9.99
CA LEU A 53 15.02 5.26 -8.77
C LEU A 53 14.55 4.43 -7.55
N ILE A 54 13.69 3.43 -7.77
CA ILE A 54 13.00 2.68 -6.71
C ILE A 54 13.60 1.28 -6.49
N GLY A 55 14.12 0.63 -7.53
CA GLY A 55 14.79 -0.68 -7.42
C GLY A 55 15.88 -0.76 -6.34
N PRO A 56 16.80 0.22 -6.22
CA PRO A 56 17.81 0.24 -5.16
C PRO A 56 17.25 0.41 -3.74
N ARG A 57 15.97 0.81 -3.59
CA ARG A 57 15.28 0.83 -2.28
C ARG A 57 14.79 -0.58 -1.94
N HIS A 58 14.05 -1.22 -2.86
CA HIS A 58 13.64 -2.63 -2.73
C HIS A 58 14.82 -3.57 -2.49
N ALA A 59 15.89 -3.41 -3.25
CA ALA A 59 17.10 -4.22 -3.10
C ALA A 59 17.74 -4.09 -1.71
N LYS A 60 17.68 -2.89 -1.09
CA LYS A 60 18.13 -2.68 0.30
C LYS A 60 17.19 -3.31 1.32
N SER A 61 15.87 -3.26 1.09
CA SER A 61 14.89 -3.98 1.92
C SER A 61 15.13 -5.49 1.88
N VAL A 62 15.44 -6.07 0.70
CA VAL A 62 15.81 -7.49 0.54
C VAL A 62 17.09 -7.81 1.30
N ILE A 63 18.15 -7.01 1.16
CA ILE A 63 19.42 -7.21 1.92
C ILE A 63 19.21 -7.12 3.44
N SER A 64 18.21 -6.33 3.89
CA SER A 64 17.99 -6.04 5.31
C SER A 64 17.01 -7.01 5.99
N ASN A 65 16.39 -7.93 5.25
CA ASN A 65 15.44 -8.91 5.75
C ASN A 65 16.08 -10.30 5.84
N SER A 66 16.05 -10.91 7.04
CA SER A 66 16.68 -12.22 7.33
C SER A 66 16.08 -13.41 6.57
N ASP A 67 14.88 -13.25 6.02
CA ASP A 67 14.15 -14.32 5.33
C ASP A 67 14.35 -14.25 3.79
N THR A 68 15.23 -13.36 3.30
CA THR A 68 15.42 -13.12 1.85
C THR A 68 16.87 -12.88 1.44
N GLU A 69 17.21 -13.23 0.19
CA GLU A 69 18.53 -13.02 -0.41
C GLU A 69 18.43 -12.16 -1.67
N LEU A 70 19.28 -11.15 -1.84
CA LEU A 70 19.39 -10.40 -3.11
C LEU A 70 20.39 -11.08 -4.05
N VAL A 71 19.92 -12.02 -4.88
CA VAL A 71 20.82 -12.80 -5.75
C VAL A 71 21.27 -12.05 -7.00
N ALA A 72 20.43 -11.16 -7.56
CA ALA A 72 20.83 -10.30 -8.68
C ALA A 72 19.94 -9.07 -8.89
N LEU A 73 20.49 -8.07 -9.57
CA LEU A 73 19.74 -7.04 -10.29
C LEU A 73 19.56 -7.45 -11.77
N ILE A 74 18.45 -7.05 -12.39
CA ILE A 74 18.21 -7.26 -13.82
C ILE A 74 17.85 -5.92 -14.47
N ASP A 75 18.74 -5.35 -15.27
CA ASP A 75 18.50 -4.08 -15.96
C ASP A 75 19.43 -3.97 -17.20
N PRO A 76 18.91 -3.62 -18.40
CA PRO A 76 19.69 -3.55 -19.63
C PRO A 76 20.61 -2.32 -19.72
N LEU A 77 20.48 -1.33 -18.82
CA LEU A 77 21.24 -0.08 -18.87
C LEU A 77 22.58 -0.19 -18.11
N PRO A 78 23.67 0.43 -18.59
CA PRO A 78 24.99 0.34 -17.95
C PRO A 78 25.06 0.79 -16.47
N ASN A 79 24.11 1.62 -16.00
CA ASN A 79 24.03 2.02 -14.59
C ASN A 79 23.81 0.83 -13.64
N ALA A 80 23.22 -0.27 -14.12
CA ALA A 80 23.01 -1.49 -13.36
C ALA A 80 24.29 -2.02 -12.71
N ALA A 81 25.42 -2.00 -13.44
CA ALA A 81 26.71 -2.47 -12.96
C ALA A 81 27.21 -1.69 -11.73
N ARG A 82 27.04 -0.36 -11.73
CA ARG A 82 27.40 0.50 -10.58
C ARG A 82 26.54 0.20 -9.37
N VAL A 83 25.22 0.10 -9.56
CA VAL A 83 24.28 -0.20 -8.46
C VAL A 83 24.53 -1.60 -7.90
N ALA A 84 24.81 -2.59 -8.75
CA ALA A 84 25.15 -3.95 -8.33
C ALA A 84 26.46 -4.00 -7.53
N GLN A 85 27.48 -3.23 -7.94
CA GLN A 85 28.71 -3.07 -7.17
C GLN A 85 28.47 -2.42 -5.80
N GLU A 86 27.65 -1.36 -5.73
CA GLU A 86 27.27 -0.68 -4.48
C GLU A 86 26.48 -1.58 -3.52
N LEU A 87 25.70 -2.51 -4.06
CA LEU A 87 24.91 -3.48 -3.30
C LEU A 87 25.58 -4.86 -3.14
N GLN A 88 26.81 -5.01 -3.63
CA GLN A 88 27.61 -6.24 -3.60
C GLN A 88 26.90 -7.49 -4.16
N THR A 89 26.07 -7.32 -5.20
CA THR A 89 25.28 -8.39 -5.83
C THR A 89 25.63 -8.56 -7.32
N SER A 90 25.13 -9.62 -7.96
CA SER A 90 25.29 -9.85 -9.40
C SER A 90 24.35 -8.97 -10.23
N TYR A 91 24.61 -8.81 -11.53
CA TYR A 91 23.62 -8.22 -12.44
C TYR A 91 23.57 -8.90 -13.80
N TYR A 92 22.39 -8.84 -14.43
CA TYR A 92 22.12 -9.37 -15.76
C TYR A 92 21.35 -8.36 -16.63
N PRO A 93 21.51 -8.38 -17.97
CA PRO A 93 20.80 -7.46 -18.85
C PRO A 93 19.33 -7.84 -19.07
N THR A 94 18.96 -9.11 -18.92
CA THR A 94 17.61 -9.66 -19.15
C THR A 94 17.30 -10.79 -18.16
N VAL A 95 16.01 -11.12 -18.02
CA VAL A 95 15.54 -12.25 -17.21
C VAL A 95 16.05 -13.58 -17.78
N GLU A 96 15.97 -13.79 -19.10
CA GLU A 96 16.60 -14.91 -19.79
C GLU A 96 18.09 -15.08 -19.43
N ALA A 97 18.90 -14.01 -19.50
CA ALA A 97 20.33 -14.09 -19.22
C ALA A 97 20.64 -14.46 -17.76
N MET A 98 19.78 -14.03 -16.82
CA MET A 98 19.85 -14.46 -15.42
C MET A 98 19.54 -15.95 -15.27
N LEU A 99 18.46 -16.43 -15.88
CA LEU A 99 18.01 -17.83 -15.82
C LEU A 99 18.99 -18.83 -16.47
N GLN A 100 19.81 -18.37 -17.41
CA GLN A 100 20.90 -19.17 -17.99
C GLN A 100 22.15 -19.24 -17.10
N ALA A 101 22.32 -18.30 -16.17
CA ALA A 101 23.57 -18.10 -15.42
C ALA A 101 23.50 -18.54 -13.95
N ILE A 102 22.34 -18.44 -13.31
CA ILE A 102 22.13 -18.81 -11.89
C ILE A 102 20.89 -19.70 -11.72
N PRO A 103 20.77 -20.43 -10.59
CA PRO A 103 19.54 -21.11 -10.23
C PRO A 103 18.35 -20.13 -10.22
N LYS A 104 17.19 -20.61 -10.69
CA LYS A 104 15.95 -19.81 -10.72
C LYS A 104 15.63 -19.28 -9.30
N PRO A 105 15.43 -17.96 -9.13
CA PRO A 105 15.00 -17.39 -7.85
C PRO A 105 13.56 -17.79 -7.50
N ASP A 106 13.18 -17.64 -6.23
CA ASP A 106 11.80 -17.85 -5.80
C ASP A 106 10.92 -16.66 -6.19
N ALA A 107 11.43 -15.43 -6.04
CA ALA A 107 10.66 -14.22 -6.30
C ALA A 107 11.42 -13.13 -7.08
N ALA A 108 10.66 -12.18 -7.61
CA ALA A 108 11.15 -11.01 -8.31
C ALA A 108 10.35 -9.76 -7.95
N ILE A 109 11.05 -8.64 -7.79
CA ILE A 109 10.45 -7.31 -7.62
C ILE A 109 10.67 -6.51 -8.90
N VAL A 110 9.60 -6.14 -9.60
CA VAL A 110 9.65 -5.45 -10.90
C VAL A 110 9.48 -3.95 -10.70
N CYS A 111 10.55 -3.18 -10.96
CA CYS A 111 10.68 -1.73 -10.76
C CYS A 111 11.07 -1.00 -12.07
N THR A 112 10.66 -1.54 -13.21
CA THR A 112 11.00 -1.05 -14.56
C THR A 112 10.07 0.10 -15.00
N PRO A 113 10.19 0.66 -16.22
CA PRO A 113 9.20 1.63 -16.72
C PRO A 113 7.82 0.97 -16.94
N ASN A 114 6.72 1.66 -16.60
CA ASN A 114 5.36 1.11 -16.54
C ASN A 114 4.94 0.20 -17.73
N HIS A 115 5.27 0.60 -18.97
CA HIS A 115 4.92 -0.15 -20.19
C HIS A 115 5.61 -1.53 -20.28
N THR A 116 6.67 -1.76 -19.51
CA THR A 116 7.39 -3.04 -19.42
C THR A 116 6.91 -3.92 -18.27
N HIS A 117 6.09 -3.40 -17.33
CA HIS A 117 5.62 -4.15 -16.16
C HIS A 117 4.95 -5.47 -16.54
N VAL A 118 4.01 -5.43 -17.48
CA VAL A 118 3.25 -6.60 -17.94
C VAL A 118 4.13 -7.64 -18.66
N PRO A 119 4.92 -7.32 -19.72
CA PRO A 119 5.75 -8.33 -20.38
C PRO A 119 6.80 -8.95 -19.44
N VAL A 120 7.48 -8.14 -18.61
CA VAL A 120 8.47 -8.64 -17.64
C VAL A 120 7.82 -9.53 -16.58
N SER A 121 6.69 -9.11 -16.00
CA SER A 121 5.97 -9.92 -15.01
C SER A 121 5.48 -11.24 -15.60
N ARG A 122 5.07 -11.26 -16.87
CA ARG A 122 4.68 -12.50 -17.56
C ARG A 122 5.85 -13.44 -17.83
N GLU A 123 7.03 -12.93 -18.18
CA GLU A 123 8.25 -13.74 -18.36
C GLU A 123 8.67 -14.42 -17.04
N LEU A 124 8.62 -13.67 -15.93
CA LEU A 124 8.92 -14.16 -14.59
C LEU A 124 7.89 -15.22 -14.13
N LEU A 125 6.59 -14.92 -14.24
CA LEU A 125 5.53 -15.86 -13.90
C LEU A 125 5.60 -17.13 -14.76
N ALA A 126 5.84 -17.02 -16.08
CA ALA A 126 6.02 -18.16 -16.96
C ALA A 126 7.22 -19.05 -16.58
N SER A 127 8.23 -18.47 -15.95
CA SER A 127 9.40 -19.18 -15.40
C SER A 127 9.13 -19.81 -14.02
N GLY A 128 7.93 -19.61 -13.45
CA GLY A 128 7.55 -20.10 -12.13
C GLY A 128 8.17 -19.28 -10.99
N ILE A 129 8.23 -17.96 -11.13
CA ILE A 129 8.78 -17.01 -10.13
C ILE A 129 7.63 -16.14 -9.59
N HIS A 130 7.56 -15.93 -8.28
CA HIS A 130 6.59 -15.02 -7.66
C HIS A 130 6.91 -13.55 -7.99
N VAL A 131 5.90 -12.70 -8.19
CA VAL A 131 6.11 -11.30 -8.64
C VAL A 131 5.45 -10.29 -7.71
N LEU A 132 6.24 -9.30 -7.27
CA LEU A 132 5.78 -8.02 -6.77
C LEU A 132 6.09 -6.96 -7.83
N VAL A 133 5.08 -6.41 -8.50
CA VAL A 133 5.26 -5.41 -9.56
C VAL A 133 4.93 -4.01 -9.07
N GLU A 134 5.80 -3.04 -9.30
CA GLU A 134 5.58 -1.64 -8.90
C GLU A 134 4.31 -1.04 -9.49
N LYS A 135 3.80 0.00 -8.82
CA LYS A 135 2.58 0.67 -9.26
C LYS A 135 2.86 1.71 -10.37
N PRO A 136 1.97 1.90 -11.36
CA PRO A 136 0.76 1.11 -11.61
C PRO A 136 1.10 -0.28 -12.17
N VAL A 137 0.25 -1.27 -11.92
CA VAL A 137 0.42 -2.67 -12.40
C VAL A 137 0.61 -2.79 -13.92
N SER A 138 0.13 -1.80 -14.68
CA SER A 138 0.13 -1.76 -16.13
C SER A 138 0.03 -0.31 -16.63
N ASP A 139 0.37 -0.07 -17.90
CA ASP A 139 0.13 1.19 -18.61
C ASP A 139 -1.28 1.31 -19.22
N SER A 140 -1.98 0.19 -19.39
CA SER A 140 -3.35 0.10 -19.93
C SER A 140 -4.19 -0.96 -19.20
N ILE A 141 -5.52 -0.87 -19.33
CA ILE A 141 -6.45 -1.82 -18.70
C ILE A 141 -6.35 -3.18 -19.38
N GLU A 142 -6.37 -3.25 -20.72
CA GLU A 142 -6.19 -4.50 -21.48
C GLU A 142 -4.90 -5.24 -21.09
N ASN A 143 -3.75 -4.56 -21.04
CA ASN A 143 -2.49 -5.20 -20.64
C ASN A 143 -2.55 -5.70 -19.19
N GLY A 144 -3.20 -4.94 -18.30
CA GLY A 144 -3.41 -5.33 -16.90
C GLY A 144 -4.28 -6.56 -16.77
N LEU A 145 -5.46 -6.57 -17.41
CA LEU A 145 -6.36 -7.72 -17.49
C LEU A 145 -5.65 -8.97 -18.04
N ALA A 146 -4.87 -8.81 -19.11
CA ALA A 146 -4.10 -9.90 -19.70
C ALA A 146 -2.99 -10.44 -18.77
N LEU A 147 -2.45 -9.64 -17.84
CA LEU A 147 -1.55 -10.11 -16.78
C LEU A 147 -2.32 -10.86 -15.69
N LEU A 148 -3.48 -10.37 -15.25
CA LEU A 148 -4.31 -11.05 -14.24
C LEU A 148 -4.79 -12.42 -14.75
N GLN A 149 -5.36 -12.47 -15.95
CA GLN A 149 -5.78 -13.70 -16.61
C GLN A 149 -4.62 -14.66 -16.87
N PHE A 150 -3.38 -14.16 -17.02
CA PHE A 150 -2.19 -15.01 -17.11
C PHE A 150 -1.80 -15.59 -15.75
N ALA A 151 -1.82 -14.79 -14.68
CA ALA A 151 -1.51 -15.23 -13.33
C ALA A 151 -2.57 -16.20 -12.74
N GLN A 152 -3.84 -16.06 -13.14
CA GLN A 152 -4.96 -16.87 -12.66
C GLN A 152 -5.09 -18.25 -13.33
N ARG A 153 -4.26 -18.58 -14.32
CA ARG A 153 -4.36 -19.87 -15.01
C ARG A 153 -4.02 -21.04 -14.08
N PRO A 154 -4.59 -22.24 -14.29
CA PRO A 154 -4.33 -23.40 -13.44
C PRO A 154 -2.84 -23.74 -13.28
N GLU A 155 -2.03 -23.59 -14.34
CA GLU A 155 -0.58 -23.81 -14.31
C GLU A 155 0.22 -22.78 -13.47
N ASN A 156 -0.40 -21.64 -13.16
CA ASN A 156 0.20 -20.51 -12.43
C ASN A 156 -0.45 -20.29 -11.05
N ALA A 157 -1.46 -21.07 -10.65
CA ALA A 157 -2.28 -20.81 -9.47
C ALA A 157 -1.51 -20.82 -8.13
N GLN A 158 -0.35 -21.48 -8.08
CA GLN A 158 0.60 -21.46 -6.97
C GLN A 158 1.40 -20.15 -6.86
N LEU A 159 1.58 -19.44 -7.98
CA LEU A 159 2.36 -18.21 -8.05
C LEU A 159 1.58 -17.05 -7.42
N LYS A 160 2.32 -16.03 -7.00
CA LYS A 160 1.77 -14.85 -6.32
C LYS A 160 2.09 -13.62 -7.16
N LEU A 161 1.07 -12.83 -7.46
CA LEU A 161 1.18 -11.54 -8.15
C LEU A 161 0.61 -10.44 -7.26
N LEU A 162 1.51 -9.62 -6.70
CA LEU A 162 1.20 -8.48 -5.85
C LEU A 162 1.56 -7.17 -6.55
N VAL A 163 0.93 -6.07 -6.16
CA VAL A 163 1.25 -4.73 -6.66
C VAL A 163 1.89 -3.86 -5.58
N GLY A 164 2.93 -3.14 -5.96
CA GLY A 164 3.83 -2.32 -5.15
C GLY A 164 3.22 -1.07 -4.54
N HIS A 165 1.98 -1.10 -4.06
CA HIS A 165 1.36 0.00 -3.32
C HIS A 165 1.90 0.09 -1.89
N HIS A 166 3.17 0.51 -1.75
CA HIS A 166 3.92 0.52 -0.50
C HIS A 166 3.27 1.37 0.60
N ARG A 167 2.52 2.41 0.23
CA ARG A 167 1.78 3.26 1.19
C ARG A 167 0.70 2.54 1.98
N ARG A 168 0.16 1.39 1.53
CA ARG A 168 -0.71 0.54 2.38
C ARG A 168 0.00 0.10 3.66
N PHE A 169 1.32 -0.05 3.60
CA PHE A 169 2.20 -0.46 4.70
C PHE A 169 2.81 0.71 5.47
N ASN A 170 2.40 1.95 5.20
CA ASN A 170 2.81 3.07 6.05
C ASN A 170 2.15 2.94 7.44
N PRO A 171 2.89 3.11 8.55
CA PRO A 171 2.35 2.95 9.91
C PRO A 171 1.07 3.73 10.20
N TYR A 172 0.91 4.95 9.66
CA TYR A 172 -0.31 5.74 9.82
C TYR A 172 -1.50 5.11 9.09
N VAL A 173 -1.28 4.51 7.91
CA VAL A 173 -2.32 3.80 7.13
C VAL A 173 -2.66 2.47 7.80
N LEU A 174 -1.67 1.70 8.26
CA LEU A 174 -1.87 0.47 9.02
C LEU A 174 -2.67 0.73 10.30
N LYS A 175 -2.34 1.79 11.05
CA LYS A 175 -3.07 2.19 12.26
C LYS A 175 -4.49 2.64 11.95
N THR A 176 -4.67 3.44 10.89
CA THR A 176 -5.99 3.86 10.40
C THR A 176 -6.84 2.65 10.03
N LYS A 177 -6.28 1.68 9.30
CA LYS A 177 -6.98 0.44 8.95
C LYS A 177 -7.36 -0.37 10.18
N GLN A 178 -6.45 -0.55 11.14
CA GLN A 178 -6.74 -1.22 12.41
C GLN A 178 -7.95 -0.58 13.12
N MET A 179 -8.03 0.75 13.17
CA MET A 179 -9.13 1.47 13.81
C MET A 179 -10.46 1.36 13.05
N VAL A 180 -10.42 1.38 11.72
CA VAL A 180 -11.60 1.18 10.86
C VAL A 180 -12.12 -0.25 10.97
N ASP A 181 -11.25 -1.25 10.80
CA ASP A 181 -11.60 -2.68 10.84
C ASP A 181 -12.08 -3.11 12.25
N ALA A 182 -11.55 -2.49 13.32
CA ALA A 182 -12.03 -2.68 14.69
C ALA A 182 -13.33 -1.92 15.01
N GLY A 183 -13.94 -1.22 14.05
CA GLY A 183 -15.18 -0.48 14.26
C GLY A 183 -15.06 0.75 15.17
N SER A 184 -13.86 1.27 15.42
CA SER A 184 -13.62 2.36 16.38
C SER A 184 -14.24 3.71 15.97
N LEU A 185 -14.74 3.82 14.73
CA LEU A 185 -15.47 4.98 14.22
C LEU A 185 -16.99 4.72 14.08
N GLY A 186 -17.45 3.51 14.40
CA GLY A 186 -18.76 3.02 14.01
C GLY A 186 -18.83 2.72 12.51
N GLN A 187 -20.00 2.90 11.90
CA GLN A 187 -20.13 2.81 10.44
C GLN A 187 -19.47 4.04 9.79
N VAL A 188 -18.50 3.85 8.89
CA VAL A 188 -17.97 4.95 8.07
C VAL A 188 -19.07 5.50 7.17
N ILE A 189 -19.21 6.83 7.15
CA ILE A 189 -20.24 7.56 6.40
C ILE A 189 -19.60 8.34 5.24
N ALA A 190 -18.53 9.07 5.54
CA ALA A 190 -17.89 9.96 4.58
C ALA A 190 -16.37 10.08 4.80
N ILE A 191 -15.66 10.46 3.75
CA ILE A 191 -14.24 10.85 3.81
C ILE A 191 -14.01 12.21 3.13
N ASN A 192 -13.01 12.94 3.61
CA ASN A 192 -12.44 14.11 2.95
C ASN A 192 -10.93 13.93 2.86
N GLY A 193 -10.37 14.01 1.66
CA GLY A 193 -8.94 13.80 1.41
C GLY A 193 -8.28 14.96 0.68
N LEU A 194 -6.99 15.16 0.95
CA LEU A 194 -6.15 16.19 0.34
C LEU A 194 -4.82 15.59 -0.10
N TRP A 195 -4.45 15.82 -1.36
CA TRP A 195 -3.07 15.70 -1.81
C TRP A 195 -2.68 16.98 -2.52
N THR A 196 -2.21 17.96 -1.75
CA THR A 196 -1.81 19.28 -2.25
C THR A 196 -0.36 19.60 -1.90
N LEU A 197 0.43 19.96 -2.91
CA LEU A 197 1.79 20.48 -2.78
C LEU A 197 2.19 21.32 -4.01
N PHE A 198 3.37 21.93 -3.99
CA PHE A 198 3.90 22.71 -5.12
C PHE A 198 5.10 22.01 -5.75
N LYS A 199 4.97 21.56 -7.00
CA LYS A 199 6.10 21.11 -7.82
C LYS A 199 6.64 22.27 -8.67
N PRO A 200 7.93 22.63 -8.52
CA PRO A 200 8.55 23.71 -9.28
C PRO A 200 8.75 23.32 -10.75
N GLU A 201 8.95 24.31 -11.61
CA GLU A 201 9.17 24.14 -13.05
C GLU A 201 10.28 23.12 -13.37
N GLN A 202 11.37 23.11 -12.59
CA GLN A 202 12.48 22.14 -12.68
C GLN A 202 12.03 20.67 -12.68
N TYR A 203 10.92 20.31 -12.00
CA TYR A 203 10.38 18.95 -11.99
C TYR A 203 9.84 18.51 -13.36
N PHE A 204 9.47 19.48 -14.21
CA PHE A 204 8.96 19.32 -15.56
C PHE A 204 10.00 19.70 -16.63
N ALA A 205 11.21 20.12 -16.24
CA ALA A 205 12.33 20.31 -17.16
C ALA A 205 12.96 18.96 -17.53
N PRO A 206 13.62 18.81 -18.70
CA PRO A 206 14.25 17.55 -19.10
C PRO A 206 15.23 16.99 -18.04
N PRO A 207 15.23 15.68 -17.76
CA PRO A 207 14.48 14.60 -18.44
C PRO A 207 13.07 14.34 -17.85
N GLY A 208 12.52 15.28 -17.09
CA GLY A 208 11.18 15.21 -16.47
C GLY A 208 10.03 15.75 -17.32
N ASP A 209 10.30 16.15 -18.56
CA ASP A 209 9.38 16.85 -19.46
C ASP A 209 8.20 15.99 -19.95
N TRP A 210 8.36 14.67 -19.97
CA TRP A 210 7.26 13.71 -20.18
C TRP A 210 6.08 13.93 -19.21
N ARG A 211 6.32 14.51 -18.03
CA ARG A 211 5.28 14.78 -17.03
C ARG A 211 4.28 15.87 -17.45
N ARG A 212 4.56 16.61 -18.52
CA ARG A 212 3.64 17.60 -19.13
C ARG A 212 2.65 16.97 -20.12
N ALA A 213 2.96 15.82 -20.70
CA ALA A 213 2.15 15.17 -21.73
C ALA A 213 0.97 14.41 -21.13
N ARG A 214 -0.21 14.48 -21.75
CA ARG A 214 -1.45 13.85 -21.24
C ARG A 214 -1.33 12.33 -21.05
N SER A 215 -0.62 11.67 -21.97
CA SER A 215 -0.50 10.21 -22.04
C SER A 215 0.28 9.59 -20.87
N SER A 216 1.32 10.27 -20.39
CA SER A 216 2.25 9.74 -19.38
C SER A 216 2.34 10.56 -18.10
N GLY A 217 2.11 11.87 -18.18
CA GLY A 217 2.22 12.82 -17.08
C GLY A 217 0.94 13.01 -16.25
N GLY A 218 0.88 14.12 -15.52
CA GLY A 218 -0.31 14.55 -14.78
C GLY A 218 -0.41 14.05 -13.34
N VAL A 219 -1.13 14.79 -12.50
CA VAL A 219 -1.19 14.50 -11.07
C VAL A 219 -1.99 13.22 -10.75
N VAL A 220 -2.94 12.83 -11.62
CA VAL A 220 -3.83 11.68 -11.41
C VAL A 220 -3.08 10.34 -11.44
N PRO A 221 -2.40 9.93 -12.53
CA PRO A 221 -1.71 8.64 -12.57
C PRO A 221 -0.40 8.63 -11.76
N ILE A 222 0.19 9.80 -11.46
CA ILE A 222 1.45 9.87 -10.71
C ILE A 222 1.19 9.83 -9.19
N ASN A 223 0.21 10.58 -8.68
CA ASN A 223 0.02 10.81 -7.24
C ASN A 223 -1.34 10.29 -6.75
N LEU A 224 -2.46 10.71 -7.38
CA LEU A 224 -3.81 10.31 -6.93
C LEU A 224 -4.01 8.79 -6.94
N VAL A 225 -3.33 8.05 -7.83
CA VAL A 225 -3.35 6.57 -7.85
C VAL A 225 -3.00 5.93 -6.50
N HIS A 226 -2.13 6.57 -5.70
CA HIS A 226 -1.80 6.10 -4.36
C HIS A 226 -2.95 6.32 -3.38
N ASP A 227 -3.59 7.48 -3.43
CA ASP A 227 -4.69 7.84 -2.54
C ASP A 227 -5.99 7.08 -2.90
N ILE A 228 -6.23 6.81 -4.18
CA ILE A 228 -7.26 5.88 -4.65
C ILE A 228 -7.05 4.48 -4.06
N ASP A 229 -5.81 3.98 -4.12
CA ASP A 229 -5.46 2.67 -3.57
C ASP A 229 -5.63 2.61 -2.04
N ILE A 230 -5.21 3.64 -1.30
CA ILE A 230 -5.43 3.73 0.15
C ILE A 230 -6.94 3.82 0.45
N MET A 231 -7.71 4.60 -0.32
CA MET A 231 -9.17 4.66 -0.17
C MET A 231 -9.84 3.31 -0.44
N HIS A 232 -9.37 2.53 -1.43
CA HIS A 232 -9.83 1.15 -1.64
C HIS A 232 -9.51 0.24 -0.45
N HIS A 233 -8.28 0.31 0.06
CA HIS A 233 -7.80 -0.48 1.19
C HIS A 233 -8.55 -0.22 2.51
N LEU A 234 -9.00 1.03 2.71
CA LEU A 234 -9.69 1.47 3.93
C LEU A 234 -11.23 1.39 3.84
N PHE A 235 -11.83 1.66 2.67
CA PHE A 235 -13.29 1.90 2.55
C PHE A 235 -14.00 1.04 1.49
N GLY A 236 -13.26 0.17 0.79
CA GLY A 236 -13.77 -0.65 -0.31
C GLY A 236 -13.75 0.06 -1.66
N HIS A 237 -14.35 -0.55 -2.69
CA HIS A 237 -14.19 -0.08 -4.07
C HIS A 237 -14.96 1.20 -4.37
N ILE A 238 -14.34 2.15 -5.07
CA ILE A 238 -15.00 3.32 -5.66
C ILE A 238 -15.78 2.86 -6.90
N VAL A 239 -17.06 3.18 -6.95
CA VAL A 239 -17.99 2.83 -8.05
C VAL A 239 -18.46 4.03 -8.86
N ARG A 240 -18.24 5.26 -8.36
CA ARG A 240 -18.60 6.47 -9.09
C ARG A 240 -17.65 7.62 -8.80
N VAL A 241 -17.36 8.38 -9.85
CA VAL A 241 -16.52 9.58 -9.80
C VAL A 241 -17.21 10.73 -10.53
N HIS A 242 -17.22 11.91 -9.91
CA HIS A 242 -17.32 13.18 -10.60
C HIS A 242 -16.06 14.00 -10.31
N ALA A 243 -15.55 14.76 -11.28
CA ALA A 243 -14.30 15.51 -11.11
C ALA A 243 -14.30 16.83 -11.89
N GLU A 244 -13.83 17.89 -11.22
CA GLU A 244 -13.68 19.24 -11.74
C GLU A 244 -12.20 19.63 -11.83
N LYS A 245 -11.80 20.36 -12.87
CA LYS A 245 -10.42 20.83 -13.05
C LYS A 245 -10.11 21.99 -12.10
N THR A 246 -8.91 22.01 -11.52
CA THR A 246 -8.38 23.22 -10.88
C THR A 246 -7.97 24.27 -11.93
N LEU A 247 -7.86 25.54 -11.53
CA LEU A 247 -7.27 26.59 -12.37
C LEU A 247 -5.80 26.24 -12.68
N SER A 248 -5.44 26.20 -13.97
CA SER A 248 -4.04 26.00 -14.40
C SER A 248 -3.13 27.11 -13.87
N GLN A 249 -1.98 26.73 -13.34
CA GLN A 249 -0.93 27.64 -12.85
C GLN A 249 0.34 27.56 -13.71
N ARG A 250 0.41 26.67 -14.71
CA ARG A 250 1.60 26.43 -15.55
C ARG A 250 1.34 26.69 -17.04
N PRO A 251 1.16 27.96 -17.45
CA PRO A 251 0.83 28.31 -18.83
C PRO A 251 2.01 28.23 -19.81
N ASN A 252 3.27 28.19 -19.33
CA ASN A 252 4.45 28.23 -20.19
C ASN A 252 5.62 27.39 -19.61
N PRO A 253 6.17 26.41 -20.36
CA PRO A 253 5.57 25.81 -21.56
C PRO A 253 4.21 25.19 -21.21
N PRO A 254 3.23 25.10 -22.13
CA PRO A 254 1.93 24.52 -21.82
C PRO A 254 2.00 23.08 -21.30
N HIS A 255 1.15 22.77 -20.32
CA HIS A 255 0.91 21.42 -19.80
C HIS A 255 -0.38 20.86 -20.40
N GLU A 256 -0.33 19.69 -21.04
CA GLU A 256 -1.54 18.96 -21.50
C GLU A 256 -2.14 18.10 -20.39
N ALA A 257 -1.29 17.66 -19.46
CA ALA A 257 -1.64 16.83 -18.33
C ALA A 257 -2.22 17.65 -17.18
N GLU A 258 -3.14 17.05 -16.43
CA GLU A 258 -3.83 17.72 -15.34
C GLU A 258 -2.91 18.09 -14.16
N GLU A 259 -2.95 19.37 -13.76
CA GLU A 259 -2.23 19.90 -12.59
C GLU A 259 -2.96 19.60 -11.26
N GLY A 260 -4.29 19.50 -11.33
CA GLY A 260 -5.16 19.29 -10.18
C GLY A 260 -6.61 19.00 -10.55
N ALA A 261 -7.32 18.37 -9.62
CA ALA A 261 -8.72 18.02 -9.72
C ALA A 261 -9.40 18.04 -8.34
N ALA A 262 -10.65 18.49 -8.28
CA ALA A 262 -11.55 18.31 -7.15
C ALA A 262 -12.54 17.19 -7.48
N LEU A 263 -12.69 16.20 -6.60
CA LEU A 263 -13.43 14.97 -6.84
C LEU A 263 -14.58 14.79 -5.85
N THR A 264 -15.67 14.19 -6.33
CA THR A 264 -16.70 13.55 -5.51
C THR A 264 -16.75 12.06 -5.85
N LEU A 265 -16.76 11.21 -4.83
CA LEU A 265 -16.62 9.76 -4.93
C LEU A 265 -17.82 9.04 -4.29
N ARG A 266 -18.26 7.93 -4.87
CA ARG A 266 -19.14 6.93 -4.22
C ARG A 266 -18.40 5.61 -4.10
N PHE A 267 -18.48 4.98 -2.94
CA PHE A 267 -18.01 3.63 -2.70
C PHE A 267 -19.16 2.62 -2.82
N ALA A 268 -18.86 1.37 -3.18
CA ALA A 268 -19.83 0.27 -3.26
C ALA A 268 -20.59 0.04 -1.94
N SER A 269 -19.91 0.29 -0.81
CA SER A 269 -20.44 0.27 0.56
C SER A 269 -21.46 1.37 0.87
N GLY A 270 -21.66 2.34 -0.04
CA GLY A 270 -22.47 3.51 0.18
C GLY A 270 -21.73 4.70 0.81
N VAL A 271 -20.47 4.55 1.23
CA VAL A 271 -19.64 5.68 1.70
C VAL A 271 -19.51 6.74 0.59
N VAL A 272 -19.40 8.02 0.96
CA VAL A 272 -19.09 9.12 0.05
C VAL A 272 -17.71 9.71 0.32
N GLY A 273 -17.03 10.21 -0.71
CA GLY A 273 -15.75 10.90 -0.56
C GLY A 273 -15.73 12.24 -1.26
N THR A 274 -14.99 13.19 -0.70
CA THR A 274 -14.44 14.32 -1.46
C THR A 274 -12.92 14.24 -1.44
N PHE A 275 -12.27 14.57 -2.55
CA PHE A 275 -10.81 14.59 -2.62
C PHE A 275 -10.33 15.79 -3.44
N LEU A 276 -9.36 16.57 -2.95
CA LEU A 276 -8.66 17.58 -3.74
C LEU A 276 -7.22 17.12 -3.98
N VAL A 277 -6.88 16.89 -5.25
CA VAL A 277 -5.50 16.68 -5.67
C VAL A 277 -5.02 17.91 -6.44
N CYS A 278 -3.87 18.48 -6.09
CA CYS A 278 -3.27 19.59 -6.83
C CYS A 278 -1.77 19.66 -6.58
N ASP A 279 -0.94 19.56 -7.62
CA ASP A 279 0.52 19.62 -7.48
C ASP A 279 1.11 21.01 -7.80
N ALA A 280 0.26 22.02 -7.95
CA ALA A 280 0.59 23.38 -8.35
C ALA A 280 0.29 24.45 -7.25
N THR A 281 0.20 24.07 -5.97
CA THR A 281 -0.18 25.00 -4.89
C THR A 281 0.68 24.84 -3.62
N PRO A 282 1.22 25.92 -3.03
CA PRO A 282 2.00 25.82 -1.78
C PRO A 282 1.14 25.29 -0.63
N SER A 283 1.33 24.02 -0.25
CA SER A 283 0.53 23.36 0.78
C SER A 283 1.29 22.18 1.39
N PRO A 284 1.10 21.91 2.70
CA PRO A 284 1.59 20.71 3.37
C PRO A 284 0.54 19.58 3.44
N HIS A 285 -0.71 19.80 3.01
CA HIS A 285 -1.80 18.82 3.15
C HIS A 285 -1.72 17.72 2.09
N ASN A 286 -0.80 16.78 2.30
CA ASN A 286 -0.59 15.61 1.47
C ASN A 286 0.07 14.49 2.30
N PHE A 287 -0.01 13.26 1.79
CA PHE A 287 0.56 12.07 2.42
C PHE A 287 2.03 12.23 2.84
N GLU A 288 2.84 12.85 1.99
CA GLU A 288 4.30 12.91 2.15
C GLU A 288 4.71 13.87 3.26
N ALA A 289 4.22 15.12 3.19
CA ALA A 289 4.47 16.12 4.21
C ALA A 289 3.76 15.80 5.54
N GLY A 290 2.64 15.07 5.53
CA GLY A 290 2.00 14.58 6.74
C GLY A 290 2.80 13.48 7.44
N THR A 291 3.13 12.40 6.72
CA THR A 291 3.78 11.21 7.33
C THR A 291 5.29 11.33 7.46
N GLY A 292 5.96 12.01 6.51
CA GLY A 292 7.41 11.98 6.32
C GLY A 292 7.93 10.82 5.48
N GLU A 293 7.07 10.10 4.73
CA GLU A 293 7.43 8.89 3.97
C GLU A 293 8.57 9.13 2.96
N ASN A 294 8.47 10.15 2.11
CA ASN A 294 9.55 10.55 1.22
C ASN A 294 10.48 11.59 1.88
N PRO A 295 11.74 11.26 2.21
CA PRO A 295 12.67 12.18 2.88
C PRO A 295 13.09 13.39 2.03
N LEU A 296 12.73 13.43 0.74
CA LEU A 296 12.91 14.59 -0.13
C LEU A 296 11.79 15.66 0.03
N ILE A 297 10.72 15.33 0.75
CA ILE A 297 9.59 16.23 1.03
C ILE A 297 9.58 16.50 2.55
N PRO A 298 9.76 17.76 3.00
CA PRO A 298 9.81 18.06 4.42
C PRO A 298 8.53 17.66 5.16
N LYS A 299 8.65 16.88 6.23
CA LYS A 299 7.56 16.58 7.16
C LYS A 299 7.10 17.87 7.85
N CYS A 300 5.79 18.10 7.87
CA CYS A 300 5.18 19.29 8.46
C CYS A 300 5.14 19.16 9.99
N SER A 301 6.03 19.89 10.68
CA SER A 301 6.18 19.80 12.14
C SER A 301 4.99 20.31 12.95
N SER A 302 4.14 21.16 12.37
CA SER A 302 2.88 21.61 12.98
C SER A 302 1.73 20.62 12.82
N GLY A 303 1.96 19.50 12.10
CA GLY A 303 0.91 18.62 11.61
C GLY A 303 0.27 19.17 10.33
N ALA A 304 0.07 18.29 9.36
CA ALA A 304 -0.75 18.54 8.18
C ALA A 304 -1.51 17.25 7.85
N ASP A 305 -2.83 17.31 7.99
CA ASP A 305 -3.70 16.19 7.70
C ASP A 305 -3.92 16.04 6.18
N PHE A 306 -4.06 14.78 5.75
CA PHE A 306 -4.41 14.42 4.37
C PHE A 306 -5.68 13.59 4.28
N TYR A 307 -6.18 13.03 5.40
CA TYR A 307 -7.53 12.46 5.49
C TYR A 307 -8.28 12.89 6.74
N ARG A 308 -9.58 13.10 6.58
CA ARG A 308 -10.59 13.14 7.64
C ARG A 308 -11.63 12.07 7.32
N ILE A 309 -11.81 11.14 8.25
CA ILE A 309 -12.73 10.00 8.14
C ILE A 309 -13.87 10.27 9.12
N PHE A 310 -15.11 10.21 8.64
CA PHE A 310 -16.31 10.49 9.42
C PHE A 310 -17.15 9.22 9.54
N GLY A 311 -17.25 8.67 10.77
CA GLY A 311 -18.13 7.56 11.08
C GLY A 311 -19.31 7.95 11.97
N SER A 312 -20.20 6.99 12.24
CA SER A 312 -21.40 7.19 13.05
C SER A 312 -21.12 7.48 14.53
N ASP A 313 -19.95 7.05 15.02
CA ASP A 313 -19.61 7.06 16.45
C ASP A 313 -18.42 7.98 16.74
N ALA A 314 -17.48 8.10 15.79
CA ALA A 314 -16.34 9.00 15.87
C ALA A 314 -15.84 9.46 14.50
N SER A 315 -15.07 10.55 14.47
CA SER A 315 -14.22 10.93 13.35
C SER A 315 -12.74 10.71 13.68
N LEU A 316 -11.91 10.54 12.64
CA LEU A 316 -10.46 10.40 12.73
C LEU A 316 -9.78 11.30 11.71
N SER A 317 -8.74 12.03 12.14
CA SER A 317 -7.83 12.77 11.27
C SER A 317 -6.49 12.02 11.15
N VAL A 318 -5.91 12.04 9.95
CA VAL A 318 -4.69 11.31 9.59
C VAL A 318 -3.72 12.26 8.88
N PRO A 319 -2.44 12.37 9.29
CA PRO A 319 -1.69 11.48 10.17
C PRO A 319 -1.42 12.05 11.57
N ASP A 320 -2.11 13.11 12.00
CA ASP A 320 -2.04 13.58 13.38
C ASP A 320 -2.72 12.61 14.38
N MET A 321 -3.47 11.63 13.84
CA MET A 321 -4.11 10.52 14.56
C MET A 321 -5.00 10.97 15.71
N THR A 322 -5.66 12.11 15.54
CA THR A 322 -6.66 12.62 16.49
C THR A 322 -8.02 12.02 16.16
N ARG A 323 -8.66 11.39 17.15
CA ARG A 323 -10.03 10.88 17.09
C ARG A 323 -10.95 11.77 17.94
N TRP A 324 -12.15 12.05 17.44
CA TRP A 324 -13.20 12.77 18.17
C TRP A 324 -14.46 11.93 18.26
N SER A 325 -14.99 11.75 19.47
CA SER A 325 -16.20 10.94 19.72
C SER A 325 -17.07 11.52 20.84
N TYR A 326 -18.20 10.88 21.12
CA TYR A 326 -18.99 11.11 22.35
C TYR A 326 -18.76 10.02 23.41
N ASP A 327 -17.63 9.31 23.37
CA ASP A 327 -17.38 8.22 24.31
C ASP A 327 -17.31 8.72 25.75
N GLY A 328 -17.89 7.93 26.67
CA GLY A 328 -18.07 8.32 28.07
C GLY A 328 -19.20 9.31 28.33
N ARG A 329 -20.01 9.68 27.31
CA ARG A 329 -21.23 10.49 27.47
C ARG A 329 -22.49 9.61 27.49
N PRO A 330 -23.57 10.02 28.18
CA PRO A 330 -24.85 9.29 28.14
C PRO A 330 -25.53 9.39 26.78
N ASP A 331 -25.41 10.53 26.10
CA ASP A 331 -26.07 10.85 24.84
C ASP A 331 -25.10 11.48 23.83
N LYS A 332 -25.26 11.13 22.54
CA LYS A 332 -24.60 11.84 21.43
C LYS A 332 -25.37 13.14 21.15
N SER A 333 -24.74 14.30 21.34
CA SER A 333 -25.39 15.59 21.06
C SER A 333 -24.40 16.70 20.72
N TRP A 334 -24.71 17.49 19.70
CA TRP A 334 -23.91 18.62 19.20
C TRP A 334 -23.66 19.75 20.22
N ASN A 335 -24.39 19.77 21.34
CA ASN A 335 -24.16 20.68 22.46
C ASN A 335 -23.27 20.11 23.57
N GLN A 336 -22.77 18.87 23.43
CA GLN A 336 -21.79 18.26 24.32
C GLN A 336 -20.38 18.38 23.73
N PRO A 337 -19.33 18.56 24.57
CA PRO A 337 -17.96 18.52 24.09
C PRO A 337 -17.58 17.10 23.67
N LEU A 338 -16.94 16.99 22.51
CA LEU A 338 -16.35 15.75 22.02
C LEU A 338 -15.20 15.30 22.94
N THR A 339 -15.14 14.01 23.22
CA THR A 339 -13.95 13.35 23.76
C THR A 339 -12.89 13.32 22.66
N VAL A 340 -11.65 13.71 22.99
CA VAL A 340 -10.53 13.80 22.04
C VAL A 340 -9.43 12.85 22.47
N GLU A 341 -9.07 11.93 21.59
CA GLU A 341 -7.98 10.97 21.80
C GLU A 341 -6.91 11.18 20.72
N LYS A 342 -5.65 10.93 21.06
CA LYS A 342 -4.55 10.87 20.10
C LYS A 342 -3.89 9.51 20.19
N PHE A 343 -3.59 8.93 19.04
CA PHE A 343 -2.95 7.62 18.94
C PHE A 343 -1.52 7.78 18.45
N ASP A 344 -0.56 7.33 19.25
CA ASP A 344 0.81 7.22 18.81
C ASP A 344 0.94 6.15 17.71
N VAL A 345 1.90 6.38 16.81
CA VAL A 345 2.20 5.51 15.67
C VAL A 345 3.71 5.28 15.66
N GLU A 346 4.12 4.02 15.76
CA GLU A 346 5.52 3.62 15.71
C GLU A 346 6.07 3.79 14.29
N GLU A 347 7.30 4.30 14.16
CA GLU A 347 7.94 4.47 12.86
C GLU A 347 8.44 3.12 12.33
N ALA A 348 8.15 2.85 11.05
CA ALA A 348 8.65 1.70 10.31
C ALA A 348 8.73 2.01 8.81
N THR A 349 9.66 1.37 8.12
CA THR A 349 9.88 1.54 6.67
C THR A 349 8.78 0.82 5.89
N PRO A 350 7.98 1.50 5.05
CA PRO A 350 6.88 0.84 4.33
C PRO A 350 7.35 -0.21 3.30
N PHE A 351 8.54 -0.04 2.71
CA PHE A 351 9.14 -1.01 1.80
C PHE A 351 9.54 -2.31 2.52
N ASP A 352 10.09 -2.23 3.74
CA ASP A 352 10.49 -3.40 4.51
C ASP A 352 9.25 -4.20 4.96
N LEU A 353 8.19 -3.50 5.38
CA LEU A 353 6.89 -4.10 5.72
C LEU A 353 6.18 -4.70 4.50
N GLN A 354 6.26 -4.07 3.33
CA GLN A 354 5.74 -4.63 2.08
C GLN A 354 6.49 -5.90 1.67
N LEU A 355 7.81 -5.92 1.81
CA LEU A 355 8.62 -7.11 1.53
C LEU A 355 8.26 -8.25 2.49
N ALA A 356 8.21 -8.00 3.80
CA ALA A 356 7.82 -8.99 4.80
C ALA A 356 6.42 -9.58 4.48
N HIS A 357 5.47 -8.74 4.09
CA HIS A 357 4.16 -9.19 3.66
C HIS A 357 4.21 -10.05 2.37
N PHE A 358 5.06 -9.70 1.39
CA PHE A 358 5.23 -10.51 0.18
C PHE A 358 5.82 -11.89 0.50
N VAL A 359 6.79 -11.96 1.42
CA VAL A 359 7.35 -13.21 1.96
C VAL A 359 6.25 -14.05 2.64
N ASP A 360 5.44 -13.45 3.51
CA ASP A 360 4.33 -14.15 4.18
C ASP A 360 3.26 -14.67 3.20
N VAL A 361 2.97 -13.93 2.12
CA VAL A 361 2.04 -14.36 1.06
C VAL A 361 2.60 -15.51 0.22
N ILE A 362 3.90 -15.51 -0.07
CA ILE A 362 4.59 -16.65 -0.74
C ILE A 362 4.52 -17.89 0.17
N GLN A 363 4.73 -17.72 1.48
CA GLN A 363 4.69 -18.79 2.47
C GLN A 363 3.28 -19.21 2.89
N GLY A 364 2.22 -18.60 2.35
CA GLY A 364 0.82 -18.93 2.67
C GLY A 364 0.36 -18.53 4.07
N LYS A 365 1.08 -17.61 4.73
CA LYS A 365 0.74 -17.06 6.06
C LYS A 365 -0.20 -15.86 5.99
N ALA A 366 -0.26 -15.18 4.84
CA ALA A 366 -1.09 -13.99 4.63
C ALA A 366 -1.76 -14.01 3.23
N GLU A 367 -2.88 -13.29 3.12
CA GLU A 367 -3.49 -12.96 1.83
C GLU A 367 -2.90 -11.67 1.24
N PRO A 368 -2.85 -11.49 -0.09
CA PRO A 368 -2.32 -10.29 -0.73
C PRO A 368 -3.00 -8.98 -0.26
N SER A 369 -2.25 -8.12 0.44
CA SER A 369 -2.71 -6.79 0.86
C SER A 369 -3.06 -5.89 -0.33
N CYS A 370 -2.32 -6.00 -1.45
CA CYS A 370 -2.70 -5.46 -2.75
C CYS A 370 -2.43 -6.52 -3.83
N SER A 371 -3.48 -7.20 -4.27
CA SER A 371 -3.43 -8.14 -5.40
C SER A 371 -3.31 -7.40 -6.73
N GLY A 372 -2.99 -8.13 -7.80
CA GLY A 372 -3.09 -7.59 -9.17
C GLY A 372 -4.46 -6.97 -9.50
N GLU A 373 -5.55 -7.58 -9.02
CA GLU A 373 -6.93 -7.08 -9.20
C GLU A 373 -7.13 -5.72 -8.52
N GLU A 374 -6.65 -5.57 -7.28
CA GLU A 374 -6.73 -4.33 -6.51
C GLU A 374 -5.89 -3.19 -7.12
N GLY A 375 -4.68 -3.48 -7.58
CA GLY A 375 -3.85 -2.50 -8.29
C GLY A 375 -4.47 -2.07 -9.64
N LEU A 376 -5.19 -2.97 -10.32
CA LEU A 376 -5.91 -2.64 -11.55
C LEU A 376 -7.19 -1.83 -11.27
N ARG A 377 -7.90 -2.07 -10.16
CA ARG A 377 -9.00 -1.20 -9.69
C ARG A 377 -8.56 0.24 -9.50
N ALA A 378 -7.37 0.47 -8.93
CA ALA A 378 -6.86 1.83 -8.75
C ALA A 378 -6.64 2.55 -10.09
N LEU A 379 -6.12 1.83 -11.10
CA LEU A 379 -5.93 2.36 -12.46
C LEU A 379 -7.26 2.65 -13.17
N LEU A 380 -8.29 1.82 -13.00
CA LEU A 380 -9.64 2.07 -13.54
C LEU A 380 -10.22 3.38 -13.01
N VAL A 381 -10.09 3.65 -11.70
CA VAL A 381 -10.55 4.92 -11.10
C VAL A 381 -9.75 6.10 -11.63
N CYS A 382 -8.42 6.00 -11.79
CA CYS A 382 -7.62 7.04 -12.44
C CYS A 382 -8.10 7.38 -13.86
N GLN A 383 -8.49 6.37 -14.65
CA GLN A 383 -9.07 6.60 -15.98
C GLN A 383 -10.47 7.23 -15.91
N ALA A 384 -11.33 6.78 -14.99
CA ALA A 384 -12.64 7.38 -14.77
C ALA A 384 -12.54 8.87 -14.35
N VAL A 385 -11.58 9.23 -13.49
CA VAL A 385 -11.26 10.63 -13.13
C VAL A 385 -10.87 11.43 -14.38
N ARG A 386 -9.97 10.90 -15.23
CA ARG A 386 -9.54 11.59 -16.45
C ARG A 386 -10.69 11.79 -17.44
N LYS A 387 -11.56 10.80 -17.60
CA LYS A 387 -12.77 10.88 -18.43
C LYS A 387 -13.76 11.90 -17.88
N ALA A 388 -13.97 11.96 -16.56
CA ALA A 388 -14.80 13.00 -15.92
C ALA A 388 -14.23 14.41 -16.20
N LEU A 389 -12.93 14.61 -16.06
CA LEU A 389 -12.27 15.89 -16.36
C LEU A 389 -12.31 16.27 -17.86
N GLU A 390 -12.44 15.32 -18.78
CA GLU A 390 -12.62 15.58 -20.22
C GLU A 390 -14.06 15.99 -20.56
N THR A 391 -15.02 15.26 -20.00
CA THR A 391 -16.45 15.32 -20.40
C THR A 391 -17.28 16.27 -19.55
N GLY A 392 -16.89 16.54 -18.31
CA GLY A 392 -17.74 17.16 -17.29
C GLY A 392 -18.83 16.22 -16.74
N GLU A 393 -18.82 14.94 -17.14
CA GLU A 393 -19.85 13.97 -16.74
C GLU A 393 -19.47 13.24 -15.44
N THR A 394 -20.50 12.73 -14.75
CA THR A 394 -20.30 11.74 -13.69
C THR A 394 -20.09 10.37 -14.31
N ILE A 395 -19.00 9.69 -13.95
CA ILE A 395 -18.62 8.38 -14.48
C ILE A 395 -18.95 7.31 -13.43
N GLU A 396 -19.91 6.44 -13.76
CA GLU A 396 -20.11 5.16 -13.08
C GLU A 396 -19.03 4.17 -13.56
N LEU A 397 -18.43 3.41 -12.64
CA LEU A 397 -17.47 2.36 -12.95
C LEU A 397 -18.16 1.01 -13.04
N ASP A 398 -17.98 0.34 -14.17
CA ASP A 398 -18.41 -1.05 -14.34
C ASP A 398 -17.50 -1.98 -13.52
N GLN A 399 -18.08 -2.58 -12.47
CA GLN A 399 -17.37 -3.51 -11.58
C GLN A 399 -17.06 -4.86 -12.27
N THR A 400 -17.79 -5.21 -13.34
CA THR A 400 -17.66 -6.50 -14.03
C THR A 400 -16.43 -6.59 -14.93
N ILE A 401 -15.78 -5.45 -15.24
CA ILE A 401 -14.54 -5.39 -16.06
C ILE A 401 -13.46 -6.34 -15.53
N LEU A 402 -13.38 -6.52 -14.21
CA LEU A 402 -12.39 -7.38 -13.54
C LEU A 402 -12.89 -8.81 -13.27
N GLU A 403 -14.16 -9.09 -13.53
CA GLU A 403 -14.80 -10.41 -13.31
C GLU A 403 -14.69 -11.32 -14.54
N GLY A 404 -14.05 -10.85 -15.61
CA GLY A 404 -13.98 -11.49 -16.92
C GLY A 404 -13.53 -12.95 -16.90
N ASN A 405 -14.49 -13.84 -17.14
CA ASN A 405 -14.34 -15.30 -17.30
C ASN A 405 -13.76 -16.05 -16.08
N ARG A 406 -14.41 -15.92 -14.92
CA ARG A 406 -14.35 -16.95 -13.86
C ARG A 406 -15.11 -18.21 -14.24
#